data_AF-A0A3C1KKC2-F1
#
_entry.id   AF-A0A3C1KKC2-F1
#
_cell.length_a   1.000
_cell.length_b   1.000
_cell.length_c   1.000
_cell.angle_alpha   90.00
_cell.angle_beta   90.00
_cell.angle_gamma   90.00
#
_symmetry.space_group_name_H-M   'P 1'
#
loop_
_entity.id
_entity.type
_entity.pdbx_description
1 polymer ?
#
loop_
_entity_poly.entity_id
_entity_poly.type
_entity_poly.pdbx_seq_one_letter_code
_entity_poly.pdbx_strand_id
1 'polypeptide(L)' 'AGFPNGRRPGDDVVDIALRVVMGVLLDPEDAPAGQLAFTDGAYIDDSFFDNAFPYLVTPLPGAQN' A
#
# COMPACT_ATOMS: atom_id res chain seq x y z
N ALA A 1 -7.59 -5.74 6.06
CA ALA A 1 -6.48 -6.16 6.96
C ALA A 1 -5.23 -6.38 6.11
N GLY A 2 -4.08 -5.79 6.47
CA GLY A 2 -2.82 -5.94 5.74
C GLY A 2 -1.97 -7.10 6.18
N PHE A 3 -0.88 -7.33 5.45
CA PHE A 3 0.08 -8.40 5.69
C PHE A 3 0.46 -8.51 7.18
N PRO A 4 0.58 -9.73 7.75
CA PRO A 4 0.39 -11.04 7.11
C PRO A 4 -1.07 -11.51 7.03
N ASN A 5 -2.00 -10.80 7.67
CA ASN A 5 -3.38 -11.27 7.90
C ASN A 5 -4.40 -10.67 6.91
N GLY A 6 -3.97 -10.30 5.71
CA GLY A 6 -4.83 -9.94 4.58
C GLY A 6 -4.11 -9.12 3.51
N ARG A 7 -4.77 -8.90 2.37
CA ARG A 7 -4.29 -7.95 1.36
C ARG A 7 -4.58 -6.54 1.86
N ARG A 8 -3.57 -5.67 1.94
CA ARG A 8 -3.76 -4.21 1.91
C ARG A 8 -3.97 -3.86 0.44
N PRO A 9 -5.19 -3.57 -0.03
CA PRO A 9 -5.40 -3.42 -1.46
C PRO A 9 -4.78 -2.12 -2.02
N GLY A 10 -4.40 -1.18 -1.15
CA GLY A 10 -3.58 0.00 -1.49
C GLY A 10 -2.09 -0.08 -1.08
N ASP A 11 -1.57 -1.25 -0.69
CA ASP A 11 -0.13 -1.49 -0.48
C ASP A 11 0.22 -2.63 -1.45
N ASP A 12 0.56 -2.26 -2.68
CA ASP A 12 0.70 -3.22 -3.77
C ASP A 12 2.09 -3.86 -3.79
N VAL A 13 2.30 -4.80 -4.72
CA VAL A 13 3.58 -5.51 -4.81
C VAL A 13 4.76 -4.58 -5.12
N VAL A 14 4.51 -3.44 -5.77
CA VAL A 14 5.53 -2.46 -6.13
C VAL A 14 5.90 -1.62 -4.92
N ASP A 15 4.91 -1.14 -4.15
CA ASP A 15 5.15 -0.43 -2.89
C ASP A 15 5.94 -1.29 -1.89
N ILE A 16 5.52 -2.55 -1.72
CA ILE A 16 6.19 -3.49 -0.81
C ILE A 16 7.63 -3.74 -1.27
N ALA A 17 7.84 -4.01 -2.57
CA ALA A 17 9.17 -4.25 -3.11
C ALA A 17 10.06 -3.00 -3.00
N LEU A 18 9.52 -1.81 -3.27
CA LEU A 18 10.20 -0.54 -3.14
C LEU A 18 10.66 -0.32 -1.70
N ARG A 19 9.78 -0.54 -0.71
CA ARG A 19 10.16 -0.41 0.71
C ARG A 19 11.24 -1.39 1.13
N VAL A 20 11.22 -2.62 0.61
CA VAL A 20 12.29 -3.60 0.83
C VAL A 20 13.61 -3.11 0.23
N VAL A 21 13.60 -2.62 -1.01
CA VAL A 21 14.79 -2.07 -1.70
C VAL A 21 15.34 -0.85 -0.96
N MET A 22 14.46 0.00 -0.41
CA MET A 22 14.86 1.16 0.38
C MET A 22 15.34 0.80 1.80
N GLY A 23 15.29 -0.48 2.18
CA GLY A 23 15.91 -0.98 3.41
C GLY A 23 14.99 -1.02 4.63
N VAL A 24 13.67 -1.14 4.45
CA VAL A 24 12.73 -1.26 5.59
C VAL A 24 13.02 -2.47 6.50
N LEU A 25 13.76 -3.47 6.01
CA LEU A 25 14.19 -4.67 6.74
C LEU A 25 15.63 -4.59 7.26
N LEU A 26 16.34 -3.49 7.03
CA LEU A 26 17.73 -3.28 7.44
C LEU A 26 17.80 -2.41 8.69
N ASP A 27 18.94 -2.43 9.36
CA ASP A 27 19.19 -1.55 10.49
C ASP A 27 19.24 -0.07 10.03
N PRO A 28 18.77 0.89 10.84
CA PRO A 28 18.77 2.31 10.48
C PRO A 28 20.16 2.87 10.15
N GLU A 29 21.22 2.22 10.62
CA GLU A 29 22.61 2.59 10.31
C GLU A 29 22.98 2.26 8.86
N ASP A 30 22.48 1.15 8.32
CA ASP A 30 22.69 0.71 6.94
C ASP A 30 21.67 1.34 5.97
N ALA A 31 20.47 1.66 6.47
CA ALA A 31 19.42 2.34 5.71
C ALA A 31 18.76 3.46 6.53
N PRO A 32 19.40 4.64 6.66
CA PRO A 32 18.86 5.76 7.45
C PRO A 32 17.49 6.27 6.98
N ALA A 33 17.18 6.06 5.70
CA ALA A 33 15.92 6.41 5.09
C ALA A 33 14.90 5.25 5.05
N GLY A 34 15.27 4.02 5.46
CA GLY A 34 14.47 2.81 5.23
C GLY A 34 13.09 2.79 5.90
N GLN A 35 12.88 3.65 6.89
CA GLN A 35 11.59 3.82 7.58
C GLN A 35 10.70 4.93 7.00
N LEU A 36 11.15 5.64 5.95
CA LEU A 36 10.29 6.58 5.25
C LEU A 36 9.12 5.86 4.55
N ALA A 37 8.01 6.57 4.39
CA ALA A 37 6.82 6.07 3.72
C ALA A 37 7.00 6.12 2.19
N PHE A 38 7.84 5.24 1.65
CA PHE A 38 8.00 5.10 0.20
C PHE A 38 6.75 4.50 -0.43
N THR A 39 6.38 5.08 -1.57
CA THR A 39 5.32 4.61 -2.48
C THR A 39 5.77 4.84 -3.91
N ASP A 40 5.27 4.03 -4.84
CA ASP A 40 5.52 4.16 -6.28
C ASP A 40 4.76 5.33 -6.95
N GLY A 41 3.90 6.01 -6.19
CA GLY A 41 3.16 7.18 -6.63
C GLY A 41 1.85 6.87 -7.36
N ALA A 42 1.42 5.60 -7.42
CA ALA A 42 0.06 5.28 -7.81
C ALA A 42 -0.91 5.82 -6.75
N TYR A 43 -1.79 6.76 -7.13
CA TYR A 43 -2.75 7.36 -6.20
C TYR A 43 -3.88 6.38 -5.90
N ILE A 44 -3.65 5.54 -4.90
CA ILE A 44 -4.60 4.58 -4.37
C ILE A 44 -4.50 4.67 -2.85
N ASP A 45 -5.61 5.02 -2.18
CA ASP A 45 -5.68 5.07 -0.71
C ASP A 45 -6.68 4.05 -0.15
N ASP A 46 -6.65 3.85 1.17
CA ASP A 46 -7.43 2.83 1.85
C ASP A 46 -8.95 3.03 1.75
N SER A 47 -9.41 4.25 1.48
CA SER A 47 -10.82 4.58 1.31
C SER A 47 -11.44 3.98 0.05
N PHE A 48 -10.62 3.49 -0.88
CA PHE A 48 -11.10 2.83 -2.09
C PHE A 48 -11.50 1.36 -1.84
N PHE A 49 -11.25 0.84 -0.63
CA PHE A 49 -11.45 -0.58 -0.35
C PHE A 49 -12.22 -0.89 0.93
N ASP A 50 -13.14 -1.84 0.82
CA ASP A 50 -13.80 -2.46 1.95
C ASP A 50 -12.89 -3.52 2.61
N ASN A 51 -13.10 -3.76 3.90
CA ASN A 51 -12.40 -4.83 4.64
C ASN A 51 -12.99 -6.24 4.40
N ALA A 52 -14.02 -6.35 3.55
CA ALA A 52 -14.70 -7.58 3.22
C ALA A 52 -14.95 -7.67 1.71
N PHE A 53 -15.19 -8.89 1.22
CA PHE A 53 -15.48 -9.11 -0.19
C PHE A 53 -16.91 -8.65 -0.54
N PRO A 54 -17.14 -8.00 -1.70
CA PRO A 54 -16.13 -7.54 -2.67
C PRO A 54 -15.35 -6.32 -2.15
N TYR A 55 -14.02 -6.35 -2.29
CA TYR A 55 -13.14 -5.37 -1.65
C TYR A 55 -13.19 -3.96 -2.24
N LEU A 56 -13.86 -3.74 -3.37
CA LEU A 56 -13.91 -2.42 -4.01
C LEU A 56 -15.15 -1.67 -3.53
N VAL A 57 -14.96 -0.46 -3.01
CA VAL A 57 -16.08 0.39 -2.60
C VAL A 57 -16.95 0.71 -3.81
N THR A 58 -18.26 0.77 -3.60
CA THR A 58 -19.21 1.13 -4.66
C THR A 58 -18.90 2.56 -5.14
N PRO A 59 -18.65 2.78 -6.45
CA PRO A 59 -18.42 4.11 -6.97
C PRO A 59 -19.60 5.04 -6.67
N LEU A 60 -19.31 6.31 -6.43
CA LEU A 60 -20.37 7.32 -6.32
C LEU A 60 -21.25 7.29 -7.59
N PRO A 61 -22.58 7.37 -7.46
CA PRO A 61 -23.47 7.39 -8.62
C PRO A 61 -23.04 8.50 -9.60
N GLY A 62 -22.69 8.11 -10.83
CA GLY A 62 -22.24 9.04 -11.87
C GLY A 62 -20.73 9.27 -11.97
N ALA A 63 -19.90 8.59 -11.18
CA ALA A 63 -18.45 8.58 -11.39
C ALA A 63 -18.11 8.00 -12.78
N GLN A 64 -17.37 8.78 -13.59
CA GLN A 64 -16.81 8.36 -14.88
C GLN A 64 -15.29 8.31 -14.74
N ASN A 65 -14.69 7.24 -15.26
CA ASN A 65 -13.25 6.99 -15.24
C ASN A 65 -12.48 8.02 -16.08
#